data_AF-A0A969IE65-F1
#
_entry.id   AF-A0A969IE65-F1
#
_cell.length_a   1.000
_cell.length_b   1.000
_cell.length_c   1.000
_cell.angle_alpha   90.00
_cell.angle_beta   90.00
_cell.angle_gamma   90.00
#
_symmetry.space_group_name_H-M   'P 1'
#
loop_
_entity.id
_entity.type
_entity.pdbx_description
1 polymer ?
#
loop_
_entity_poly.entity_id
_entity_poly.type
_entity_poly.pdbx_seq_one_letter_code
_entity_poly.pdbx_strand_id
1 'polypeptide(L)' 'YILYSTRSNRYYCGQTNDIIIRLQKHNKGDVKSTKSGIPWVLIGYLPSKTRAGAMELEKKLRKEESKDGLMNTMNR' A
#
# COMPACT_ATOMS: atom_id res chain seq x y z
N TYR A 1 0.26 -0.44 -4.38
CA TYR A 1 0.03 0.83 -3.65
C TYR A 1 0.44 0.66 -2.21
N ILE A 2 0.80 1.75 -1.56
CA ILE A 2 1.20 1.79 -0.15
C ILE A 2 0.27 2.74 0.58
N LEU A 3 -0.39 2.21 1.59
CA LEU A 3 -1.17 2.97 2.55
C LEU A 3 -0.41 3.06 3.86
N TYR A 4 -0.56 4.19 4.53
CA TYR A 4 -0.05 4.41 5.86
C TYR A 4 -1.21 4.68 6.81
N SER A 5 -1.25 3.91 7.89
CA SER A 5 -2.16 4.16 9.00
C SER A 5 -1.50 5.17 9.94
N THR A 6 -2.04 6.38 10.02
CA THR A 6 -1.60 7.37 11.01
C THR A 6 -1.92 6.94 12.43
N ARG A 7 -2.96 6.10 12.59
CA ARG A 7 -3.41 5.59 13.89
C ARG A 7 -2.51 4.50 14.46
N SER A 8 -2.14 3.52 13.63
CA SER A 8 -1.35 2.37 14.08
C SER A 8 0.12 2.46 13.69
N ASN A 9 0.53 3.54 13.03
CA ASN A 9 1.90 3.75 12.53
C ASN A 9 2.39 2.56 11.67
N ARG A 10 1.46 1.98 10.90
CA ARG A 10 1.67 0.76 10.10
C ARG A 10 1.53 1.06 8.62
N TYR A 11 2.39 0.43 7.84
CA TYR A 11 2.32 0.43 6.38
C TYR A 11 1.54 -0.78 5.91
N TYR A 12 0.69 -0.57 4.91
CA TYR A 12 -0.01 -1.63 4.20
C TYR A 12 0.37 -1.53 2.73
N CYS A 13 0.99 -2.59 2.21
CA CYS A 13 1.28 -2.75 0.81
C CYS A 13 0.30 -3.75 0.19
N GLY A 14 -0.13 -3.46 -1.03
CA GLY A 14 -0.93 -4.40 -1.82
C GLY A 14 -1.06 -3.95 -3.26
N GLN A 15 -1.54 -4.84 -4.10
CA GLN A 15 -1.85 -4.56 -5.51
C GLN A 15 -3.35 -4.35 -5.75
N THR A 16 -3.70 -3.48 -6.68
CA THR A 16 -5.07 -3.27 -7.16
C THR A 16 -5.03 -2.57 -8.51
N ASN A 17 -6.08 -2.73 -9.30
CA ASN A 17 -6.28 -1.92 -10.51
C ASN A 17 -6.70 -0.48 -10.15
N ASP A 18 -7.57 -0.32 -9.15
CA ASP A 18 -8.22 0.96 -8.83
C ASP A 18 -7.93 1.39 -7.39
N ILE A 19 -6.87 2.17 -7.23
CA ILE A 19 -6.37 2.58 -5.91
C ILE A 19 -7.36 3.49 -5.20
N ILE A 20 -8.06 4.36 -5.94
CA ILE A 20 -9.05 5.28 -5.37
C ILE A 20 -10.21 4.52 -4.73
N ILE A 21 -10.82 3.60 -5.47
CA ILE A 21 -11.91 2.74 -4.98
C ILE A 21 -11.43 1.92 -3.79
N ARG A 22 -10.21 1.38 -3.88
CA ARG A 22 -9.62 0.56 -2.82
C ARG A 22 -9.37 1.35 -1.54
N LEU A 23 -8.84 2.56 -1.65
CA LEU A 23 -8.64 3.48 -0.53
C LEU A 23 -9.97 3.83 0.15
N GLN A 24 -11.01 4.14 -0.64
CA GLN A 24 -12.34 4.40 -0.11
C GLN A 24 -12.90 3.20 0.66
N LYS A 25 -12.76 1.97 0.14
CA LYS A 25 -13.18 0.74 0.84
C LYS A 25 -12.43 0.54 2.15
N HIS A 26 -11.11 0.77 2.17
CA HIS A 26 -10.31 0.68 3.39
C HIS A 26 -10.73 1.72 4.43
N ASN A 27 -10.96 2.97 4.03
CA ASN A 27 -11.39 4.04 4.92
C ASN A 27 -12.86 3.92 5.36
N LYS A 28 -13.72 3.25 4.57
CA LYS A 28 -15.08 2.86 4.98
C LYS A 28 -15.10 1.70 5.99
N GLY A 29 -13.99 1.02 6.23
CA GLY A 29 -13.94 -0.15 7.12
C GLY A 29 -14.59 -1.41 6.56
N ASP A 30 -14.78 -1.46 5.25
CA ASP A 30 -15.35 -2.60 4.52
C ASP A 30 -14.43 -3.84 4.58
N VAL A 31 -13.14 -3.61 4.81
CA VAL A 31 -12.11 -4.66 4.91
C VAL A 31 -11.76 -4.90 6.37
N LYS A 32 -12.18 -6.05 6.92
CA LYS A 32 -11.94 -6.45 8.33
C LYS A 32 -10.47 -6.27 8.75
N SER A 33 -9.53 -6.72 7.92
CA SER A 33 -8.10 -6.74 8.23
C SER A 33 -7.45 -5.35 8.28
N THR A 34 -8.04 -4.35 7.63
CA THR A 34 -7.52 -2.97 7.59
C THR A 34 -8.39 -2.00 8.39
N LYS A 35 -9.56 -2.44 8.88
CA LYS A 35 -10.50 -1.59 9.63
C LYS A 35 -9.85 -0.94 10.86
N SER A 36 -8.97 -1.66 11.55
CA SER A 36 -8.27 -1.17 12.74
C SER A 36 -7.27 -0.04 12.45
N GLY A 37 -6.80 0.07 11.21
CA GLY A 37 -5.81 1.06 10.79
C GLY A 37 -6.40 2.35 10.20
N ILE A 38 -7.72 2.53 10.23
CA ILE A 38 -8.36 3.76 9.75
C ILE A 38 -8.00 4.93 10.68
N PRO A 39 -7.64 6.11 10.15
CA PRO A 39 -7.63 6.47 8.72
C PRO A 39 -6.36 6.03 7.98
N TRP A 40 -6.55 5.52 6.76
CA TRP A 40 -5.48 5.18 5.82
C TRP A 40 -5.20 6.35 4.89
N VAL A 41 -3.92 6.69 4.77
CA VAL A 41 -3.40 7.73 3.88
C VAL A 41 -2.61 7.05 2.77
N LEU A 42 -2.91 7.40 1.52
CA LEU A 42 -2.13 6.93 0.37
C LEU A 42 -0.79 7.67 0.35
N ILE A 43 0.31 6.94 0.56
CA ILE A 43 1.67 7.52 0.52
C ILE A 43 2.25 7.45 -0.89
N GLY A 44 1.92 6.39 -1.62
CA GLY A 44 2.41 6.22 -2.98
C GLY A 44 1.87 4.98 -3.65
N TYR A 45 2.06 4.91 -4.96
CA TYR A 45 1.76 3.71 -5.73
C TYR A 45 2.70 3.60 -6.92
N LEU A 46 2.94 2.37 -7.33
CA LEU A 46 3.73 2.06 -8.51
C LEU A 46 2.80 1.46 -9.57
N PRO A 47 2.59 2.14 -10.70
CA PRO A 47 1.86 1.55 -11.81
C PRO A 47 2.70 0.41 -12.42
N SER A 48 2.09 -0.76 -12.61
CA SER A 48 2.73 -1.89 -13.29
C SER A 48 1.87 -2.32 -14.48
N LYS A 49 2.51 -2.56 -15.62
CA LYS A 49 1.85 -3.04 -16.84
C LYS A 49 1.59 -4.55 -16.80
N THR A 50 2.37 -5.29 -16.02
CA THR A 50 2.25 -6.75 -15.91
C THR A 50 2.02 -7.19 -14.47
N ARG A 51 1.23 -8.25 -14.31
CA ARG A 51 1.01 -8.88 -13.00
C ARG A 51 2.30 -9.43 -12.40
N ALA A 52 3.20 -9.96 -13.24
CA ALA A 52 4.52 -10.41 -12.80
C ALA A 52 5.33 -9.25 -12.20
N GLY A 53 5.41 -8.11 -12.91
CA GLY A 53 6.08 -6.91 -12.39
C GLY A 53 5.43 -6.39 -11.10
N ALA A 54 4.10 -6.45 -10.99
CA ALA A 54 3.40 -6.05 -9.76
C ALA A 54 3.75 -6.95 -8.56
N MET A 55 3.86 -8.27 -8.78
CA MET A 55 4.28 -9.22 -7.74
C MET A 55 5.74 -9.03 -7.33
N GLU A 56 6.65 -8.78 -8.28
CA GLU A 56 8.05 -8.51 -7.96
C GLU A 56 8.22 -7.22 -7.17
N LEU A 57 7.48 -6.17 -7.54
CA LEU A 57 7.43 -4.92 -6.79
C LEU A 57 6.84 -5.14 -5.39
N GLU A 58 5.73 -5.87 -5.27
CA GLU A 58 5.13 -6.19 -3.97
C GLU A 58 6.11 -6.97 -3.08
N LYS A 59 6.84 -7.93 -3.65
CA LYS A 59 7.85 -8.70 -2.91
C LYS A 59 9.02 -7.84 -2.45
N LYS A 60 9.49 -6.90 -3.28
CA LYS A 60 10.52 -5.92 -2.91
C LYS A 60 10.01 -5.02 -1.78
N LEU A 61 8.83 -4.45 -1.95
CA LEU A 61 8.22 -3.55 -0.95
C LEU A 61 7.94 -4.28 0.37
N ARG A 62 7.51 -5.54 0.35
CA ARG A 62 7.24 -6.30 1.58
C ARG A 62 8.52 -6.65 2.36
N LYS A 63 9.67 -6.69 1.69
CA LYS A 63 10.97 -6.91 2.34
C LYS A 63 11.43 -5.66 3.09
N GLU A 64 11.02 -4.49 2.63
CA GLU A 64 11.34 -3.21 3.25
C GLU A 64 10.30 -2.89 4.34
N GLU A 65 10.68 -3.08 5.61
CA GLU A 65 9.81 -2.71 6.75
C GLU A 65 9.91 -1.22 7.12
N SER A 66 10.93 -0.53 6.60
CA SER A 66 11.23 0.87 6.89
C SER A 66 10.64 1.81 5.83
N LYS A 67 10.11 2.95 6.28
CA LYS A 67 9.61 4.04 5.42
C LYS A 67 10.61 4.42 4.33
N ASP A 68 11.88 4.51 4.71
CA ASP A 68 12.97 4.93 3.83
C ASP A 68 13.21 3.93 2.68
N GLY A 69 13.21 2.63 3.00
CA GLY A 69 13.34 1.55 2.02
C GLY A 69 12.18 1.49 1.02
N LEU A 70 10.95 1.69 1.52
CA LEU A 70 9.75 1.80 0.69
C LEU A 70 9.82 3.01 -0.24
N MET A 71 10.21 4.17 0.31
CA MET A 71 10.33 5.43 -0.45
C MET A 71 11.44 5.34 -1.51
N ASN A 72 12.59 4.76 -1.18
CA ASN A 72 13.69 4.56 -2.11
C ASN A 72 13.31 3.59 -3.25
N THR A 73 12.52 2.55 -2.95
CA THR A 73 12.00 1.63 -3.96
C THR A 73 10.98 2.31 -4.89
N MET A 74 10.27 3.33 -4.41
CA MET A 74 9.32 4.10 -5.21
C MET A 74 9.95 5.18 -6.09
N ASN A 75 11.11 5.71 -5.69
CA ASN A 75 11.82 6.78 -6.40
C ASN A 75 12.91 6.26 -7.37
N ARG A 76 13.03 4.94 -7.52
CA ARG A 76 13.92 4.27 -8.49
C ARG A 76 13.14 3.85 -9.73
#